data_AF-A0A3D0NWV2-F1
#
_entry.id   AF-A0A3D0NWV2-F1
#
_cell.length_a   1.000
_cell.length_b   1.000
_cell.length_c   1.000
_cell.angle_alpha   90.00
_cell.angle_beta   90.00
_cell.angle_gamma   90.00
#
_symmetry.space_group_name_H-M   'P 1'
#
loop_
_entity.id
_entity.type
_entity.pdbx_description
1 polymer ?
#
loop_
_entity_poly.entity_id
_entity_poly.type
_entity_poly.pdbx_seq_one_letter_code
_entity_poly.pdbx_strand_id
1 'polypeptide(L)'
;EGKFAKCTYCGTMYTLPLDDDVTAEQMIKARPIFEKAKMYLEDGRFDDAACDFERVLDIIPSFGEAYLGKGLAQLQLKDLKDLTANKRQALKNYYI
;
A
#
# COMPACT_ATOMS: atom_id res chain seq x y z
N GLU A 1 -23.24 -22.14 7.47
CA GLU A 1 -22.67 -22.64 6.21
C GLU A 1 -21.46 -21.78 5.87
N GLY A 2 -20.24 -22.34 5.97
CA GLY A 2 -19.01 -21.57 5.75
C GLY A 2 -18.75 -21.36 4.26
N LYS A 3 -18.47 -20.12 3.83
CA LYS A 3 -18.07 -19.81 2.46
C LYS A 3 -16.59 -20.16 2.29
N PHE A 4 -16.29 -21.13 1.43
CA PHE A 4 -14.91 -21.53 1.11
C PHE A 4 -14.54 -20.96 -0.26
N ALA A 5 -13.38 -20.33 -0.37
CA ALA A 5 -12.82 -19.93 -1.66
C ALA A 5 -11.67 -20.85 -2.04
N LYS A 6 -11.68 -21.34 -3.28
CA LYS A 6 -10.63 -22.20 -3.82
C LYS A 6 -9.64 -21.34 -4.60
N CYS A 7 -8.37 -21.42 -4.23
CA CYS A 7 -7.32 -20.78 -5.01
C CYS A 7 -7.17 -21.49 -6.37
N THR A 8 -7.27 -20.72 -7.45
CA THR A 8 -7.21 -21.21 -8.85
C THR A 8 -5.82 -21.69 -9.27
N TYR A 9 -4.76 -21.33 -8.53
CA TYR A 9 -3.38 -21.67 -8.87
C TYR A 9 -2.86 -22.94 -8.17
N CYS A 10 -3.19 -23.12 -6.88
CA CYS A 10 -2.70 -24.26 -6.08
C CYS A 10 -3.80 -25.22 -5.61
N GLY A 11 -5.08 -24.91 -5.85
CA GLY A 11 -6.21 -25.75 -5.47
C GLY A 11 -6.50 -25.82 -3.96
N THR A 12 -5.68 -25.17 -3.13
CA THR A 12 -5.88 -25.09 -1.68
C THR A 12 -7.21 -24.41 -1.36
N MET A 13 -8.00 -25.07 -0.53
CA MET A 13 -9.25 -24.57 0.02
C MET A 13 -8.90 -23.71 1.23
N TYR A 14 -9.13 -22.40 1.14
CA TYR A 14 -8.94 -21.53 2.29
C TYR A 14 -10.27 -21.42 3.03
N THR A 15 -10.30 -21.84 4.29
CA THR A 15 -11.21 -21.24 5.27
C THR A 15 -10.74 -19.82 5.43
N LEU A 16 -11.34 -18.89 4.70
CA LEU A 16 -11.07 -17.47 4.88
C LEU A 16 -11.58 -17.10 6.26
N PRO A 17 -10.73 -16.73 7.23
CA PRO A 17 -11.14 -15.76 8.22
C PRO A 17 -11.02 -14.41 7.50
N LEU A 18 -11.92 -14.14 6.56
CA LEU A 18 -12.24 -12.75 6.30
C LEU A 18 -13.06 -12.39 7.53
N ASP A 19 -12.52 -11.52 8.38
CA ASP A 19 -13.33 -10.81 9.37
C ASP A 19 -14.67 -10.45 8.70
N ASP A 20 -15.78 -10.74 9.37
CA ASP A 20 -17.15 -10.89 8.83
C ASP A 20 -17.70 -9.75 7.92
N ASP A 21 -16.93 -8.69 7.68
CA ASP A 21 -17.32 -7.47 6.95
C ASP A 21 -16.71 -7.31 5.53
N VAL A 22 -15.69 -8.08 5.13
CA VAL A 22 -15.04 -7.88 3.83
C VAL A 22 -15.68 -8.76 2.75
N THR A 23 -16.51 -8.14 1.91
CA THR A 23 -17.17 -8.82 0.80
C THR A 23 -16.21 -9.10 -0.36
N ALA A 24 -16.47 -10.16 -1.12
CA ALA A 24 -15.69 -10.48 -2.32
C ALA A 24 -15.67 -9.33 -3.35
N GLU A 25 -16.74 -8.54 -3.40
CA GLU A 25 -16.87 -7.37 -4.28
C GLU A 25 -15.90 -6.25 -3.89
N GLN A 26 -15.76 -5.97 -2.60
CA GLN A 26 -14.78 -5.00 -2.09
C GLN A 26 -13.36 -5.42 -2.47
N MET A 27 -13.03 -6.71 -2.34
CA MET A 27 -11.72 -7.24 -2.74
C MET A 27 -11.48 -7.12 -4.25
N ILE A 28 -12.48 -7.38 -5.09
CA ILE A 28 -12.36 -7.21 -6.55
C ILE A 28 -12.08 -5.74 -6.93
N LYS A 29 -12.71 -4.80 -6.22
CA LYS A 29 -12.51 -3.36 -6.44
C LYS A 29 -11.18 -2.85 -5.89
N ALA A 30 -10.77 -3.34 -4.73
CA ALA A 30 -9.56 -2.91 -4.03
C ALA A 30 -8.27 -3.51 -4.62
N ARG A 31 -8.31 -4.77 -5.06
CA ARG A 31 -7.15 -5.50 -5.62
C ARG A 31 -6.39 -4.74 -6.71
N PRO A 32 -7.02 -4.23 -7.80
CA PRO A 32 -6.28 -3.53 -8.84
C PRO A 32 -5.64 -2.22 -8.34
N ILE A 33 -6.27 -1.55 -7.37
CA ILE A 33 -5.74 -0.33 -6.76
C ILE A 33 -4.53 -0.67 -5.89
N PHE A 34 -4.59 -1.77 -5.14
CA PHE A 34 -3.49 -2.26 -4.33
C PHE A 34 -2.26 -2.65 -5.17
N GLU A 35 -2.46 -3.43 -6.24
CA GLU A 35 -1.36 -3.79 -7.14
C GLU A 35 -0.73 -2.54 -7.79
N LYS A 36 -1.55 -1.56 -8.17
CA LYS A 36 -1.08 -0.29 -8.72
C LYS A 36 -0.27 0.53 -7.70
N ALA A 37 -0.73 0.59 -6.45
CA ALA A 37 0.00 1.25 -5.37
C ALA A 37 1.36 0.59 -5.12
N LYS A 38 1.43 -0.75 -5.21
CA LYS A 38 2.68 -1.49 -5.11
C LYS A 38 3.64 -1.18 -6.26
N MET A 39 3.14 -1.08 -7.49
CA MET A 39 3.97 -0.62 -8.62
C MET A 39 4.54 0.78 -8.39
N TYR A 40 3.76 1.70 -7.80
CA TYR A 40 4.26 3.03 -7.47
C TYR A 40 5.33 3.04 -6.37
N LEU A 41 5.28 2.12 -5.40
CA LEU A 41 6.37 1.93 -4.44
C LEU A 41 7.66 1.53 -5.15
N GLU A 42 7.58 0.62 -6.12
CA GLU A 42 8.75 0.17 -6.89
C GLU A 42 9.31 1.27 -7.81
N ASP A 43 8.43 2.12 -8.36
CA ASP A 43 8.79 3.27 -9.20
C ASP A 43 9.31 4.48 -8.38
N GLY A 44 9.33 4.39 -7.05
CA GLY A 44 9.74 5.48 -6.15
C GLY A 44 8.73 6.63 -6.05
N ARG A 45 7.51 6.43 -6.55
CA ARG A 45 6.40 7.39 -6.50
C ARG A 45 5.62 7.22 -5.19
N PHE A 46 6.27 7.53 -4.09
CA PHE A 46 5.75 7.25 -2.75
C PHE A 46 4.47 8.05 -2.40
N ASP A 47 4.31 9.27 -2.89
CA ASP A 47 3.08 10.05 -2.68
C ASP A 47 1.87 9.39 -3.35
N ASP A 48 2.02 8.96 -4.60
CA ASP A 48 0.95 8.29 -5.36
C ASP A 48 0.63 6.91 -4.77
N ALA A 49 1.65 6.17 -4.35
CA ALA A 49 1.48 4.90 -3.65
C ALA A 49 0.66 5.07 -2.37
N ALA A 50 1.01 6.04 -1.52
CA ALA A 50 0.29 6.32 -0.28
C ALA A 50 -1.18 6.66 -0.54
N CYS A 51 -1.47 7.46 -1.58
CA CYS A 51 -2.83 7.83 -1.98
C CYS A 51 -3.64 6.61 -2.44
N ASP A 52 -3.08 5.76 -3.32
CA ASP A 52 -3.78 4.56 -3.78
C ASP A 52 -3.97 3.53 -2.65
N PHE A 53 -3.03 3.38 -1.71
CA PHE A 53 -3.25 2.57 -0.50
C PHE A 53 -4.37 3.14 0.39
N GLU A 54 -4.49 4.45 0.50
CA GLU A 54 -5.56 5.10 1.26
C GLU A 54 -6.94 4.76 0.67
N ARG A 55 -7.05 4.78 -0.67
CA ARG A 55 -8.27 4.35 -1.37
C ARG A 55 -8.60 2.87 -1.17
N VAL A 56 -7.59 2.03 -1.01
CA VAL A 56 -7.79 0.61 -0.66
C VAL A 56 -8.33 0.50 0.76
N LEU A 57 -7.81 1.28 1.71
CA LEU A 57 -8.27 1.34 3.09
C LEU A 57 -9.68 1.95 3.22
N ASP A 58 -10.08 2.86 2.32
CA ASP A 58 -11.45 3.37 2.26
C ASP A 58 -12.46 2.29 1.85
N ILE A 59 -12.04 1.34 1.00
CA ILE A 59 -12.88 0.22 0.56
C ILE A 59 -12.87 -0.91 1.60
N ILE A 60 -11.68 -1.19 2.14
CA ILE A 60 -11.42 -2.27 3.10
C ILE A 60 -10.59 -1.70 4.25
N PRO A 61 -11.26 -1.14 5.28
CA PRO A 61 -10.58 -0.55 6.42
C PRO A 61 -9.74 -1.53 7.23
N SER A 62 -9.96 -2.84 7.09
CA SER A 62 -9.21 -3.91 7.74
C SER A 62 -8.08 -4.50 6.88
N PHE A 63 -7.77 -3.90 5.71
CA PHE A 63 -6.77 -4.48 4.81
C PHE A 63 -5.33 -4.22 5.31
N GLY A 64 -4.81 -5.15 6.10
CA GLY A 64 -3.51 -5.04 6.75
C GLY A 64 -2.34 -4.81 5.78
N GLU A 65 -2.37 -5.42 4.60
CA GLU A 65 -1.34 -5.24 3.58
C GLU A 65 -1.28 -3.80 3.04
N ALA A 66 -2.42 -3.11 2.89
CA ALA A 66 -2.43 -1.71 2.48
C ALA A 66 -1.95 -0.76 3.59
N TYR A 67 -2.21 -1.06 4.87
CA TYR A 67 -1.61 -0.29 5.97
C TYR A 67 -0.09 -0.39 5.97
N LEU A 68 0.44 -1.61 5.79
CA LEU A 68 1.87 -1.83 5.68
C LEU A 68 2.44 -1.09 4.47
N GLY A 69 1.80 -1.21 3.29
CA GLY A 69 2.20 -0.50 2.08
C GLY A 69 2.21 1.03 2.25
N LYS A 70 1.18 1.59 2.88
CA LYS A 70 1.09 3.02 3.19
C LYS A 70 2.18 3.46 4.15
N GLY A 71 2.44 2.69 5.20
CA GLY A 71 3.51 2.98 6.16
C GLY A 71 4.88 3.01 5.49
N LEU A 72 5.17 2.02 4.62
CA LEU A 72 6.41 1.99 3.84
C LEU A 72 6.53 3.21 2.91
N ALA A 73 5.45 3.57 2.21
CA ALA A 73 5.41 4.75 1.36
C ALA A 73 5.74 6.03 2.15
N GLN A 74 5.12 6.20 3.32
CA GLN A 74 5.31 7.38 4.17
C GLN A 74 6.73 7.47 4.76
N LEU A 75 7.32 6.34 5.15
CA LEU A 75 8.70 6.28 5.64
C LEU A 75 9.68 6.73 4.54
N GLN A 76 9.56 6.16 3.34
CA GLN A 76 10.40 6.54 2.21
C GLN A 76 10.21 8.01 1.80
N LEU A 77 8.97 8.50 1.85
CA LEU A 77 8.68 9.91 1.58
C LEU A 77 9.37 10.84 2.57
N LYS A 78 9.36 10.48 3.85
CA LYS A 78 10.02 11.27 4.91
C LYS A 78 11.53 11.27 4.71
N ASP A 79 12.12 10.12 4.43
CA ASP A 79 13.56 9.99 4.19
C ASP A 79 14.01 10.84 2.98
N LEU A 80 13.23 10.86 1.89
CA LEU A 80 13.50 11.73 0.74
C LEU A 80 13.40 13.22 1.09
N LYS A 81 12.43 13.61 1.89
CA LYS A 81 12.26 15.01 2.33
C LYS A 81 13.43 15.44 3.22
N ASP A 82 13.87 14.60 4.13
CA ASP A 82 15.04 14.86 4.97
C ASP A 82 16.33 14.94 4.14
N LEU A 83 16.50 14.05 3.14
CA LEU A 83 17.64 14.13 2.21
C LEU A 83 17.67 15.44 1.43
N THR A 84 16.53 15.87 0.88
CA THR A 84 16.47 17.11 0.09
C THR A 84 16.68 18.35 0.95
N ALA A 85 16.20 18.37 2.20
CA ALA A 85 16.43 19.44 3.15
C ALA A 85 17.92 19.55 3.52
N ASN A 86 18.57 18.43 3.86
CA ASN A 86 20.01 18.40 4.18
C ASN A 86 20.88 18.81 2.97
N LYS A 87 20.53 18.35 1.77
CA LYS A 87 21.27 18.71 0.54
C LYS A 87 21.18 20.22 0.24
N ARG A 88 20.04 20.85 0.51
CA ARG A 88 19.88 22.32 0.37
C ARG A 88 20.74 23.08 1.39
N GLN A 89 20.84 22.61 2.64
CA GLN A 89 21.71 23.24 3.64
C GLN A 89 23.19 23.08 3.28
N ALA A 90 23.61 21.90 2.82
CA ALA A 90 24.99 21.66 2.40
C ALA A 90 25.41 22.56 1.22
N LEU A 91 24.53 22.77 0.24
CA LEU A 91 24.80 23.67 -0.89
C LEU A 91 24.88 25.15 -0.46
N LYS A 92 24.09 25.58 0.53
CA LYS A 92 24.17 26.95 1.07
C LYS A 92 25.49 27.23 1.78
N ASN A 93 26.03 26.24 2.50
CA ASN A 93 27.29 26.40 3.26
C ASN A 93 28.55 26.29 2.38
N TYR A 94 28.45 25.76 1.16
CA TYR A 94 29.60 25.62 0.24
C TYR A 94 29.89 26.90 -0.55
N TYR A 95 28.96 27.86 -0.59
CA TYR A 95 29.09 29.13 -1.32
C TYR A 95 29.43 30.34 -0.40
N ILE A 96 29.87 30.09 0.83
CA ILE A 96 30.39 31.09 1.77
C ILE A 96 31.86 30.79 2.01
#